data_AF-A0A8D2PKP9-F1
#
_entry.id   AF-A0A8D2PKP9-F1
#
_cell.length_a   1.000
_cell.length_b   1.000
_cell.length_c   1.000
_cell.angle_alpha   90.00
_cell.angle_beta   90.00
_cell.angle_gamma   90.00
#
_symmetry.space_group_name_H-M   'P 1'
#
loop_
_entity.id
_entity.type
_entity.pdbx_description
1 polymer ?
#
loop_
_entity_poly.entity_id
_entity_poly.type
_entity_poly.pdbx_seq_one_letter_code
_entity_poly.pdbx_strand_id
1 'polypeptide(L)' 'MENLSNANSRFALDLLRRFSEANPTGNVFFSPVSISAALAMVLLGAKGNTEAQVLKVSKIK' A
#
# COMPACT_ATOMS: atom_id res chain seq x y z
N MET A 1 -2.37 -5.14 16.61
CA MET A 1 -3.26 -4.29 15.79
C MET A 1 -2.63 -2.94 15.46
N GLU A 2 -1.97 -2.29 16.42
CA GLU A 2 -1.36 -0.96 16.22
C GLU A 2 -0.31 -0.90 15.08
N ASN A 3 0.62 -1.86 15.01
CA ASN A 3 1.61 -1.93 13.93
C ASN A 3 0.97 -2.07 12.54
N LEU A 4 -0.07 -2.90 12.41
CA LEU A 4 -0.78 -3.10 11.14
C LEU A 4 -1.55 -1.82 10.74
N SER A 5 -2.18 -1.15 11.70
CA SER A 5 -2.86 0.12 11.47
C SER A 5 -1.87 1.20 11.01
N ASN A 6 -0.72 1.30 11.67
CA ASN A 6 0.34 2.24 11.32
C ASN A 6 0.95 1.95 9.94
N ALA A 7 1.17 0.67 9.60
CA ALA A 7 1.66 0.26 8.28
C ALA A 7 0.66 0.64 7.17
N ASN A 8 -0.63 0.32 7.35
CA ASN A 8 -1.69 0.67 6.41
C ASN A 8 -1.86 2.19 6.27
N SER A 9 -1.75 2.96 7.36
CA SER A 9 -1.84 4.41 7.33
C SER A 9 -0.66 5.05 6.58
N ARG A 10 0.56 4.55 6.81
CA ARG A 10 1.75 5.01 6.06
C ARG A 10 1.63 4.69 4.58
N PHE A 11 1.22 3.47 4.24
CA PHE A 11 0.96 3.09 2.85
C PHE A 11 -0.13 3.96 2.20
N ALA A 12 -1.21 4.26 2.92
CA ALA A 12 -2.27 5.14 2.45
C ALA A 12 -1.76 6.54 2.12
N LEU A 13 -0.95 7.14 2.99
CA LEU A 13 -0.38 8.47 2.77
C LEU A 13 0.63 8.48 1.61
N ASP A 14 1.48 7.45 1.53
CA ASP A 14 2.44 7.29 0.42
C ASP A 14 1.70 7.15 -0.93
N LEU A 15 0.57 6.44 -0.95
CA LEU A 15 -0.24 6.25 -2.16
C LEU A 15 -1.07 7.49 -2.51
N LEU A 16 -1.66 8.17 -1.52
CA LEU A 16 -2.39 9.43 -1.72
C LEU A 16 -1.48 10.47 -2.36
N ARG A 17 -0.23 10.61 -1.87
CA ARG A 17 0.74 11.55 -2.45
C ARG A 17 0.95 11.28 -3.95
N ARG A 18 1.12 10.01 -4.35
CA ARG A 18 1.27 9.63 -5.75
C ARG A 18 0.03 9.96 -6.58
N PHE A 19 -1.16 9.74 -6.05
CA PHE A 19 -2.39 10.11 -6.73
C PHE A 19 -2.55 11.62 -6.87
N SER A 20 -2.18 12.39 -5.85
CA SER A 20 -2.17 13.85 -5.90
C SER A 20 -1.14 14.40 -6.89
N GLU A 21 0.03 13.78 -7.01
CA GLU A 21 1.01 14.13 -8.04
C GLU A 21 0.49 13.85 -9.45
N ALA A 22 -0.21 12.72 -9.64
CA ALA A 22 -0.80 12.34 -10.93
C ALA A 22 -2.07 13.12 -11.28
N ASN A 23 -2.84 13.55 -10.29
CA ASN A 23 -4.09 14.32 -10.45
C ASN A 23 -4.15 15.49 -9.45
N PRO A 24 -3.45 16.61 -9.71
CA PRO A 24 -3.26 17.68 -8.74
C PRO A 24 -4.52 18.44 -8.35
N THR A 25 -5.53 18.46 -9.21
CA THR A 25 -6.75 19.27 -9.04
C THR A 25 -8.02 18.45 -8.98
N GLY A 26 -7.95 17.16 -9.29
CA GLY A 26 -9.11 16.27 -9.29
C GLY A 26 -9.37 15.61 -7.95
N ASN A 27 -10.57 15.10 -7.79
CA ASN A 27 -10.93 14.31 -6.62
C ASN A 27 -10.16 12.99 -6.62
N VAL A 28 -9.57 12.64 -5.47
CA VAL A 28 -8.92 11.34 -5.23
C VAL A 28 -9.72 10.59 -4.17
N PHE A 29 -10.23 9.41 -4.51
CA PHE A 29 -10.97 8.54 -3.60
C PHE A 29 -10.52 7.10 -3.79
N PHE A 30 -10.10 6.44 -2.71
CA PHE A 30 -9.66 5.04 -2.73
C PHE A 30 -9.77 4.41 -1.33
N SER A 31 -9.71 3.08 -1.27
CA SER A 31 -9.67 2.31 -0.01
C SER A 31 -8.27 1.73 0.22
N PRO A 32 -7.45 2.31 1.12
CA PRO A 32 -6.09 1.82 1.36
C PRO A 32 -6.05 0.40 1.90
N VAL A 33 -6.95 0.06 2.84
CA VAL A 33 -7.00 -1.26 3.47
C VAL A 33 -7.35 -2.34 2.45
N SER A 34 -8.28 -2.07 1.52
CA SER A 34 -8.63 -3.01 0.46
C SER A 34 -7.44 -3.30 -0.45
N ILE A 35 -6.66 -2.28 -0.81
CA ILE A 35 -5.45 -2.44 -1.64
C ILE A 35 -4.37 -3.22 -0.86
N SER A 36 -4.14 -2.89 0.41
CA SER A 36 -3.20 -3.63 1.27
C SER A 36 -3.58 -5.10 1.39
N ALA A 37 -4.87 -5.42 1.55
CA ALA A 37 -5.35 -6.80 1.62
C ALA A 37 -5.11 -7.56 0.31
N ALA A 38 -5.37 -6.92 -0.84
CA ALA A 38 -5.06 -7.50 -2.15
C ALA A 38 -3.56 -7.75 -2.32
N LEU A 39 -2.70 -6.80 -1.94
CA LEU A 39 -1.25 -6.96 -1.97
C LEU A 39 -0.76 -8.06 -1.02
N ALA A 40 -1.39 -8.23 0.14
CA ALA A 40 -1.08 -9.33 1.04
C ALA A 40 -1.41 -10.70 0.42
N MET A 41 -2.53 -10.82 -0.29
CA MET A 41 -2.85 -12.05 -1.04
C MET A 41 -1.85 -12.31 -2.17
N VAL A 42 -1.43 -11.27 -2.89
CA VAL A 42 -0.39 -11.37 -3.94
C VAL A 42 0.95 -11.82 -3.34
N LEU A 43 1.31 -11.28 -2.18
CA LEU A 43 2.55 -11.61 -1.48
C LEU A 43 2.65 -13.11 -1.17
N LEU A 44 1.55 -13.78 -0.81
CA LEU A 44 1.54 -15.21 -0.50
C LEU A 44 1.95 -16.09 -1.69
N GLY A 45 1.80 -15.60 -2.93
CA GLY A 45 2.25 -16.28 -4.15
C GLY A 45 3.55 -15.75 -4.74
N ALA A 46 4.07 -14.63 -4.24
CA ALA A 46 5.26 -13.98 -4.76
C ALA A 46 6.54 -14.66 -4.25
N LYS A 47 7.63 -14.59 -5.03
CA LYS A 47 8.97 -15.07 -4.62
C LYS A 47 10.06 -14.12 -5.08
N GLY A 48 11.22 -14.21 -4.43
CA GLY A 48 12.44 -13.52 -4.84
C GLY A 48 12.25 -11.99 -4.88
N ASN A 49 12.64 -11.37 -5.99
CA ASN A 49 12.57 -9.91 -6.10
C ASN A 49 11.13 -9.35 -6.04
N THR A 50 10.15 -10.11 -6.54
CA THR A 50 8.73 -9.69 -6.48
C THR A 50 8.23 -9.64 -5.05
N GLU A 51 8.52 -10.67 -4.25
CA GLU A 51 8.18 -10.73 -2.83
C GLU A 51 8.81 -9.56 -2.06
N ALA A 52 10.09 -9.30 -2.28
CA ALA A 52 10.83 -8.22 -1.63
C ALA A 52 10.24 -6.84 -1.95
N GLN A 53 9.80 -6.61 -3.18
CA GLN A 53 9.18 -5.34 -3.59
C GLN A 53 7.80 -5.14 -2.96
N VAL A 54 6.96 -6.20 -2.94
CA VAL A 54 5.63 -6.12 -2.31
C VAL A 54 5.77 -5.85 -0.80
N LEU A 55 6.66 -6.56 -0.11
CA LEU A 55 6.95 -6.31 1.32
C LEU A 55 7.41 -4.88 1.61
N LYS A 56 8.31 -4.34 0.76
CA LYS A 56 8.84 -2.98 0.91
C LYS A 56 7.73 -1.93 0.85
N VAL A 57 6.75 -2.12 -0.02
CA VAL A 57 5.62 -1.19 -0.18
C VAL A 57 4.60 -1.35 0.94
N SER A 58 4.37 -2.57 1.42
CA SER A 58 3.40 -2.83 2.50
C SER A 58 3.89 -2.40 3.89
N LYS A 59 5.21 -2.19 4.11
CA LYS A 59 5.84 -1.77 5.40
C LYS A 59 5.27 -2.51 6.63
N ILE A 60 4.87 -3.76 6.46
CA ILE A 60 4.43 -4.63 7.56
C ILE A 60 5.72 -5.08 8.26
N LYS A 61 6.05 -4.44 9.38
CA LYS A 61 7.13 -4.85 10.27
C LYS A 61 6.60 -5.00 11.68
#